data_AF-A0ABC9WU86-F1
#
_entry.id   AF-A0ABC9WU86-F1
#
_cell.length_a   1.000
_cell.length_b   1.000
_cell.length_c   1.000
_cell.angle_alpha   90.00
_cell.angle_beta   90.00
_cell.angle_gamma   90.00
#
_symmetry.space_group_name_H-M   'P 1'
#
loop_
_entity.id
_entity.type
_entity.pdbx_description
1 polymer ?
#
loop_
_entity_poly.entity_id
_entity_poly.type
_entity_poly.pdbx_seq_one_letter_code
_entity_poly.pdbx_strand_id
1 'polypeptide(L)'
;MSAAVITVGLLLLYIPLCYENFHFHVTHVYARLGYPNAQHIVGQRYLQGAGVEKNEDMAMHWFRQAAGQGHPHSSFNLAVGALRNMTRTVALEEGEVEKLLSVAAAHGLREAQQLLENILKSRSLP
;
A
#
# COMPACT_ATOMS: atom_id res chain seq x y z
N MET A 1 -29.63 24.17 -16.57
CA MET A 1 -29.60 22.75 -16.13
C MET A 1 -30.68 22.58 -15.08
N SER A 2 -31.61 21.63 -15.25
CA SER A 2 -32.73 21.44 -14.31
C SER A 2 -32.26 20.82 -12.99
N ALA A 3 -32.92 21.16 -11.87
CA ALA A 3 -32.57 20.66 -10.54
C ALA A 3 -32.49 19.12 -10.47
N ALA A 4 -33.32 18.41 -11.25
CA ALA A 4 -33.29 16.95 -11.35
C ALA A 4 -31.95 16.38 -11.85
N VAL A 5 -31.28 17.06 -12.80
CA VAL A 5 -29.98 16.63 -13.33
C VAL A 5 -28.88 16.76 -12.27
N ILE A 6 -28.95 17.82 -11.46
CA ILE A 6 -28.01 18.04 -10.35
C ILE A 6 -28.22 16.99 -9.26
N THR A 7 -29.48 16.73 -8.88
CA THR A 7 -29.79 15.73 -7.84
C THR A 7 -29.39 14.31 -8.25
N VAL A 8 -29.65 13.91 -9.51
CA VAL A 8 -29.22 12.60 -10.02
C VAL A 8 -27.69 12.51 -10.08
N GLY A 9 -27.01 13.58 -10.51
CA GLY A 9 -25.54 13.64 -10.49
C GLY A 9 -24.96 13.48 -9.09
N LEU A 10 -25.54 14.15 -8.09
CA LEU A 10 -25.11 14.04 -6.69
C LEU A 10 -25.34 12.63 -6.13
N LEU A 11 -26.49 12.00 -6.41
CA LEU A 11 -26.79 10.63 -5.99
C LEU A 11 -25.81 9.61 -6.61
N LEU A 12 -25.52 9.76 -7.90
CA LEU A 12 -24.57 8.89 -8.61
C LEU A 12 -23.14 9.02 -8.06
N LEU A 13 -22.74 10.20 -7.59
CA LEU A 13 -21.44 10.40 -6.94
C LEU A 13 -21.43 9.92 -5.49
N TYR A 14 -22.57 10.01 -4.80
CA TYR A 14 -22.70 9.64 -3.39
C TYR A 14 -22.67 8.12 -3.18
N ILE A 15 -23.27 7.33 -4.08
CA ILE A 15 -23.33 5.86 -3.95
C ILE A 15 -21.92 5.22 -3.92
N PRO A 16 -21.00 5.52 -4.85
CA PRO A 16 -19.61 5.04 -4.78
C PRO A 16 -18.87 5.55 -3.55
N LEU A 17 -19.06 6.82 -3.18
CA LEU A 17 -18.38 7.41 -2.03
C LEU A 17 -18.78 6.71 -0.71
N CYS A 18 -20.07 6.39 -0.57
CA CYS A 18 -20.58 5.64 0.57
C CYS A 18 -20.06 4.20 0.58
N TYR A 19 -19.98 3.56 -0.59
CA TYR A 19 -19.41 2.22 -0.75
C TYR A 19 -17.94 2.17 -0.31
N GLU A 20 -17.11 3.10 -0.78
CA GLU A 20 -15.68 3.13 -0.42
C GLU A 20 -15.45 3.39 1.06
N ASN A 21 -16.21 4.31 1.66
CA ASN A 21 -16.16 4.58 3.09
C ASN A 21 -16.55 3.32 3.90
N PHE A 22 -17.66 2.68 3.56
CA PHE A 22 -18.11 1.48 4.27
C PHE A 22 -17.10 0.33 4.13
N HIS A 23 -16.66 0.07 2.90
CA HIS A 23 -15.67 -0.98 2.61
C HIS A 23 -14.36 -0.73 3.36
N PHE A 24 -13.88 0.52 3.43
CA PHE A 24 -12.68 0.87 4.19
C PHE A 24 -12.81 0.47 5.66
N HIS A 25 -13.90 0.83 6.32
CA HIS A 25 -14.09 0.54 7.74
C HIS A 25 -14.15 -0.97 8.02
N VAL A 26 -14.87 -1.73 7.19
CA VAL A 26 -14.92 -3.19 7.30
C VAL A 26 -13.53 -3.80 7.10
N THR A 27 -12.81 -3.38 6.06
CA THR A 27 -11.44 -3.86 5.79
C THR A 27 -10.50 -3.51 6.95
N HIS A 28 -10.65 -2.33 7.53
CA HIS A 28 -9.85 -1.87 8.67
C HIS A 28 -10.04 -2.73 9.92
N VAL A 29 -11.26 -3.22 10.16
CA VAL A 29 -11.52 -4.21 11.22
C VAL A 29 -10.73 -5.49 10.96
N TYR A 30 -10.79 -6.05 9.74
CA TYR A 30 -10.00 -7.25 9.41
C TYR A 30 -8.49 -6.98 9.50
N ALA A 31 -8.01 -5.81 9.10
CA ALA A 31 -6.60 -5.46 9.23
C ALA A 31 -6.14 -5.44 10.69
N ARG A 32 -6.99 -4.91 11.59
CA ARG A 32 -6.75 -4.93 13.05
C ARG A 32 -6.78 -6.34 13.66
N LEU A 33 -7.53 -7.26 13.06
CA LEU A 33 -7.52 -8.68 13.44
C LEU A 33 -6.26 -9.43 12.94
N GLY A 34 -5.38 -8.76 12.18
CA GLY A 34 -4.10 -9.32 11.77
C GLY A 34 -4.08 -9.91 10.37
N TYR A 35 -5.18 -9.87 9.60
CA TYR A 35 -5.20 -10.49 8.27
C TYR A 35 -4.30 -9.74 7.27
N PRO A 36 -3.25 -10.37 6.71
CA PRO A 36 -2.23 -9.66 5.91
C PRO A 36 -2.79 -9.06 4.62
N ASN A 37 -3.74 -9.73 3.98
CA ASN A 37 -4.43 -9.18 2.80
C ASN A 37 -5.24 -7.93 3.14
N ALA A 38 -5.92 -7.93 4.30
CA ALA A 38 -6.69 -6.76 4.73
C ALA A 38 -5.75 -5.59 5.10
N GLN A 39 -4.65 -5.88 5.79
CA GLN A 39 -3.60 -4.89 6.07
C GLN A 39 -3.03 -4.29 4.78
N HIS A 40 -2.76 -5.12 3.77
CA HIS A 40 -2.35 -4.64 2.44
C HIS A 40 -3.39 -3.69 1.84
N ILE A 41 -4.66 -4.09 1.80
CA ILE A 41 -5.74 -3.28 1.22
C ILE A 41 -5.86 -1.95 1.99
N VAL A 42 -5.85 -1.97 3.31
CA VAL A 42 -5.89 -0.72 4.13
C VAL A 42 -4.71 0.18 3.78
N GLY A 43 -3.50 -0.37 3.63
CA GLY A 43 -2.33 0.38 3.16
C GLY A 43 -2.56 1.05 1.80
N GLN A 44 -3.15 0.33 0.84
CA GLN A 44 -3.53 0.89 -0.46
C GLN A 44 -4.60 1.99 -0.36
N ARG A 45 -5.60 1.82 0.51
CA ARG A 45 -6.65 2.82 0.73
C ARG A 45 -6.07 4.12 1.29
N TYR A 46 -5.15 4.04 2.23
CA TYR A 46 -4.42 5.20 2.74
C TYR A 46 -3.50 5.85 1.69
N LEU A 47 -2.89 5.10 0.77
CA LEU A 47 -2.13 5.70 -0.34
C LEU A 47 -3.02 6.47 -1.34
N GLN A 48 -4.22 5.96 -1.58
CA GLN A 48 -5.11 6.48 -2.62
C GLN A 48 -6.10 7.52 -2.10
N GLY A 49 -6.32 7.58 -0.78
CA GLY A 49 -7.40 8.38 -0.20
C GLY A 49 -8.79 7.80 -0.47
N ALA A 50 -8.91 6.48 -0.60
CA ALA A 50 -10.15 5.80 -0.99
C ALA A 50 -10.93 5.33 0.25
N GLY A 51 -12.00 6.05 0.60
CA GLY A 51 -12.79 5.79 1.81
C GLY A 51 -12.14 6.29 3.10
N VAL A 52 -10.99 6.98 2.99
CA VAL A 52 -10.20 7.56 4.09
C VAL A 52 -9.34 8.70 3.54
N GLU A 53 -8.90 9.64 4.37
CA GLU A 53 -7.92 10.65 3.95
C GLU A 53 -6.58 10.00 3.57
N LYS A 54 -5.96 10.52 2.50
CA LYS A 54 -4.65 10.03 2.04
C LYS A 54 -3.60 10.25 3.14
N ASN A 55 -2.86 9.20 3.49
CA ASN A 55 -1.79 9.27 4.48
C ASN A 55 -0.70 8.23 4.18
N GLU A 56 0.48 8.69 3.75
CA GLU A 56 1.58 7.81 3.30
C GLU A 56 2.27 7.08 4.46
N ASP A 57 2.41 7.74 5.63
CA ASP A 57 2.95 7.11 6.84
C ASP A 57 2.05 5.96 7.32
N MET A 58 0.74 6.17 7.34
CA MET A 58 -0.23 5.11 7.69
C MET A 58 -0.21 3.97 6.67
N ALA A 59 -0.06 4.29 5.39
CA ALA A 59 0.06 3.26 4.37
C ALA A 59 1.27 2.35 4.60
N MET A 60 2.45 2.93 4.83
CA MET A 60 3.66 2.13 5.08
C MET A 60 3.59 1.39 6.41
N HIS A 61 2.93 1.95 7.43
CA HIS A 61 2.66 1.23 8.67
C HIS A 61 1.91 -0.08 8.41
N TRP A 62 0.82 -0.03 7.65
CA TRP A 62 0.03 -1.22 7.32
C TRP A 62 0.76 -2.18 6.37
N PHE A 63 1.54 -1.66 5.41
CA PHE A 63 2.38 -2.52 4.58
C PHE A 63 3.46 -3.23 5.41
N ARG A 64 4.05 -2.56 6.41
CA ARG A 64 5.01 -3.19 7.32
C ARG A 64 4.39 -4.33 8.13
N GLN A 65 3.17 -4.16 8.64
CA GLN A 65 2.45 -5.25 9.33
C GLN A 65 2.24 -6.46 8.40
N ALA A 66 1.76 -6.22 7.17
CA ALA A 66 1.54 -7.28 6.21
C ALA A 66 2.84 -7.94 5.71
N ALA A 67 3.88 -7.14 5.47
CA ALA A 67 5.21 -7.61 5.07
C ALA A 67 5.87 -8.47 6.15
N GLY A 68 5.68 -8.12 7.44
CA GLY A 68 6.11 -8.94 8.58
C GLY A 68 5.48 -10.34 8.60
N GLN A 69 4.34 -10.51 7.94
CA GLN A 69 3.66 -11.80 7.74
C GLN A 69 3.99 -12.46 6.39
N GLY A 70 4.96 -11.93 5.65
CA GLY A 70 5.38 -12.45 4.35
C GLY A 70 4.49 -12.02 3.17
N HIS A 71 3.60 -11.04 3.34
CA HIS A 71 2.74 -10.60 2.24
C HIS A 71 3.58 -9.95 1.11
N PRO A 72 3.58 -10.52 -0.11
CA PRO A 72 4.58 -10.16 -1.11
C PRO A 72 4.39 -8.77 -1.69
N HIS A 73 3.16 -8.38 -2.01
CA HIS A 73 2.88 -7.02 -2.53
C HIS A 73 3.10 -5.94 -1.47
N SER A 74 2.90 -6.25 -0.19
CA SER A 74 3.19 -5.29 0.88
C SER A 74 4.68 -5.14 1.10
N SER A 75 5.44 -6.24 1.01
CA SER A 75 6.90 -6.20 1.06
C SER A 75 7.46 -5.34 -0.08
N PHE A 76 6.95 -5.54 -1.31
CA PHE A 76 7.31 -4.71 -2.46
C PHE A 76 6.94 -3.23 -2.27
N ASN A 77 5.69 -2.94 -1.86
CA ASN A 77 5.24 -1.56 -1.67
C ASN A 77 6.01 -0.84 -0.56
N LEU A 78 6.37 -1.54 0.52
CA LEU A 78 7.17 -1.00 1.59
C LEU A 78 8.60 -0.68 1.12
N ALA A 79 9.22 -1.59 0.37
CA ALA A 79 10.55 -1.38 -0.22
C ALA A 79 10.55 -0.16 -1.16
N VAL A 80 9.57 -0.06 -2.05
CA VAL A 80 9.43 1.08 -2.97
C VAL A 80 9.15 2.38 -2.22
N GLY A 81 8.30 2.35 -1.20
CA GLY A 81 8.00 3.51 -0.35
C GLY A 81 9.23 4.04 0.38
N ALA A 82 10.05 3.14 0.91
CA ALA A 82 11.31 3.48 1.56
C ALA A 82 12.32 4.11 0.58
N LEU A 83 12.51 3.51 -0.60
CA LEU A 83 13.40 4.05 -1.64
C LEU A 83 12.98 5.43 -2.15
N ARG A 84 11.69 5.74 -2.08
CA ARG A 84 11.11 7.03 -2.47
C ARG A 84 11.03 8.04 -1.33
N ASN A 85 11.52 7.70 -0.14
CA ASN A 85 11.40 8.51 1.08
C ASN A 85 9.94 8.94 1.37
N MET A 86 8.97 8.06 1.10
CA MET A 86 7.53 8.35 1.29
C MET A 86 7.12 8.46 2.77
N THR A 87 8.04 8.21 3.70
CA THR A 87 7.76 8.27 5.14
C THR A 87 8.96 8.77 5.91
N ARG A 88 8.71 9.56 6.95
CA ARG A 88 9.74 9.90 7.95
C ARG A 88 9.85 8.88 9.07
N THR A 89 8.78 8.14 9.32
CA THR A 89 8.63 7.29 10.52
C THR A 89 9.08 5.85 10.31
N VAL A 90 9.13 5.41 9.06
CA VAL A 90 9.57 4.08 8.65
C VAL A 90 10.99 4.21 8.08
N ALA A 91 11.95 4.50 8.96
CA ALA A 91 13.36 4.25 8.63
C ALA A 91 13.54 2.73 8.58
N LEU A 92 13.99 2.23 7.44
CA LEU A 92 14.41 0.85 7.29
C LEU A 92 15.91 0.77 7.55
N GLU A 93 16.35 -0.32 8.18
CA GLU A 93 17.77 -0.58 8.40
C GLU A 93 18.48 -0.85 7.07
N GLU A 94 19.80 -0.68 7.04
CA GLU A 94 20.59 -1.01 5.86
C GLU A 94 20.43 -2.50 5.50
N GLY A 95 20.09 -2.80 4.24
CA GLY A 95 19.84 -4.18 3.78
C GLY A 95 18.38 -4.66 3.93
N GLU A 96 17.52 -3.92 4.63
CA GLU A 96 16.12 -4.32 4.85
C GLU A 96 15.29 -4.20 3.56
N VAL A 97 15.60 -3.23 2.68
CA VAL A 97 14.95 -3.08 1.37
C VAL A 97 15.18 -4.33 0.50
N GLU A 98 16.42 -4.81 0.44
CA GLU A 98 16.79 -6.00 -0.31
C GLU A 98 16.10 -7.24 0.25
N LYS A 99 16.00 -7.33 1.58
CA LYS A 99 15.24 -8.40 2.24
C LYS A 99 13.77 -8.37 1.84
N LEU A 100 13.10 -7.21 1.89
CA LEU A 100 11.72 -7.05 1.48
C LEU A 100 11.50 -7.41 0.01
N LEU A 101 12.40 -6.98 -0.88
CA LEU A 101 12.36 -7.32 -2.29
C LEU A 101 12.60 -8.81 -2.53
N SER A 102 13.47 -9.46 -1.76
CA SER A 102 13.70 -10.90 -1.85
C SER A 102 12.44 -11.71 -1.47
N VAL A 103 11.70 -11.28 -0.44
CA VAL A 103 10.42 -11.90 -0.05
C VAL A 103 9.41 -11.77 -1.18
N ALA A 104 9.28 -10.58 -1.75
CA ALA A 104 8.38 -10.34 -2.89
C ALA A 104 8.77 -11.18 -4.12
N ALA A 105 10.06 -11.22 -4.47
CA ALA A 105 10.58 -11.96 -5.61
C ALA A 105 10.38 -13.49 -5.45
N ALA A 106 10.56 -14.02 -4.23
CA ALA A 106 10.33 -15.44 -3.93
C ALA A 106 8.87 -15.88 -4.17
N HIS A 107 7.93 -14.94 -4.13
CA HIS A 107 6.51 -15.17 -4.45
C HIS A 107 6.15 -14.84 -5.90
N GLY A 108 7.15 -14.68 -6.78
CA GLY A 108 6.97 -14.52 -8.22
C GLY A 108 6.72 -13.08 -8.69
N LEU A 109 6.92 -12.07 -7.84
CA LEU A 109 6.83 -10.66 -8.26
C LEU A 109 8.08 -10.31 -9.10
N ARG A 110 7.92 -10.28 -10.43
CA ARG A 110 9.01 -9.99 -11.36
C ARG A 110 9.56 -8.58 -11.18
N GLU A 111 8.70 -7.62 -10.84
CA GLU A 111 9.07 -6.24 -10.55
C GLU A 111 10.02 -6.16 -9.35
N ALA A 112 9.77 -6.98 -8.33
CA ALA A 112 10.63 -7.07 -7.16
C ALA A 112 11.99 -7.68 -7.51
N GLN A 113 12.00 -8.73 -8.34
CA GLN A 113 13.24 -9.35 -8.81
C GLN A 113 14.09 -8.37 -9.62
N GLN A 114 13.50 -7.68 -10.59
CA GLN A 114 14.19 -6.69 -11.42
C GLN A 114 14.76 -5.54 -10.59
N LEU A 115 13.97 -5.03 -9.64
CA LEU A 115 14.41 -3.93 -8.78
C LEU A 115 15.58 -4.37 -7.88
N LEU A 116 15.52 -5.57 -7.31
CA LEU A 116 16.60 -6.13 -6.51
C LEU A 116 17.89 -6.27 -7.34
N GLU A 117 17.81 -6.82 -8.55
CA GLU A 117 18.96 -6.94 -9.44
C GLU A 117 19.58 -5.59 -9.78
N ASN A 118 18.77 -4.56 -10.02
CA ASN A 118 19.24 -3.21 -10.33
C ASN A 118 19.99 -2.58 -9.13
N ILE A 119 19.47 -2.74 -7.92
CA ILE A 119 20.10 -2.22 -6.69
C ILE A 119 21.46 -2.90 -6.46
N LEU A 120 21.52 -4.23 -6.61
CA LEU A 120 22.76 -4.98 -6.45
C LEU A 120 23.81 -4.58 -7.50
N LYS A 121 23.40 -4.38 -8.75
CA LYS A 121 24.28 -3.89 -9.83
C LYS A 121 24.83 -2.50 -9.52
N SER A 122 23.98 -1.55 -9.08
CA SER A 122 24.42 -0.19 -8.77
C SER A 122 25.43 -0.12 -7.63
N ARG A 123 25.34 -1.03 -6.66
CA ARG A 123 26.27 -1.10 -5.52
C ARG A 123 27.60 -1.79 -5.87
N SER A 124 27.61 -2.63 -6.91
CA SER A 124 28.79 -3.35 -7.39
C SER A 124 29.65 -2.56 -8.38
N LEU A 125 29.17 -1.40 -8.85
CA LEU A 125 29.92 -0.52 -9.75
C LEU A 125 30.91 0.33 -8.93
N PRO A 126 32.19 0.39 -9.33
CA PRO A 126 33.25 1.12 -8.62
C PRO A 126 33.10 2.64 -8.68
#